data_AF-A0A1V6R1V2-F1
#
_entry.id   AF-A0A1V6R1V2-F1
#
_cell.length_a   1.000
_cell.length_b   1.000
_cell.length_c   1.000
_cell.angle_alpha   90.00
_cell.angle_beta   90.00
_cell.angle_gamma   90.00
#
_symmetry.space_group_name_H-M   'P 1'
#
loop_
_entity.id
_entity.type
_entity.pdbx_description
1 polymer ?
#
loop_
_entity_poly.entity_id
_entity_poly.type
_entity_poly.pdbx_seq_one_letter_code
_entity_poly.pdbx_strand_id
1 'polypeptide(L)'
;MRFFELQVVALAHLVISVNGLAVAERESSSLMARATPVASPVASISPSPSPSPTGDTQEAPECTGYISYSPSEWQARLGHQLDDNLPEGTCLAEYPGSGKGTDIHVKHGCILVNESKHCENWDPTSNVPDDIDNQWHNDNGAHISSVFIYSMFDGDDTHNTTVVPGCMLYTSWPSAWSDLDFTADNCLTDRTGDFRQCCSDSMTTTETVLNPYS
;
A
#
# COMPACT_ATOMS: atom_id res chain seq x y z
N MET A 1 37.65 -30.56 41.11
CA MET A 1 38.45 -31.35 40.14
C MET A 1 37.86 -32.75 39.98
N ARG A 2 37.02 -32.98 38.95
CA ARG A 2 36.73 -34.24 38.23
C ARG A 2 35.93 -33.81 36.97
N PHE A 3 36.60 -33.61 35.84
CA PHE A 3 36.80 -34.52 34.71
C PHE A 3 35.54 -34.80 33.86
N PHE A 4 35.50 -34.12 32.71
CA PHE A 4 35.00 -34.46 31.38
C PHE A 4 33.98 -35.60 31.20
N GLU A 5 32.84 -35.30 30.57
CA GLU A 5 32.38 -36.08 29.41
C GLU A 5 31.87 -35.16 28.30
N LEU A 6 32.59 -35.22 27.19
CA LEU A 6 32.28 -34.68 25.87
C LEU A 6 31.37 -35.71 25.17
N GLN A 7 30.19 -35.31 24.70
CA GLN A 7 29.51 -36.07 23.64
C GLN A 7 29.50 -35.25 22.35
N VAL A 8 30.33 -35.71 21.42
CA VAL A 8 30.44 -35.31 20.02
C VAL A 8 29.79 -36.42 19.22
N VAL A 9 28.67 -36.20 18.51
CA VAL A 9 28.26 -37.08 17.41
C VAL A 9 27.51 -36.31 16.29
N ALA A 10 28.17 -36.29 15.14
CA ALA A 10 27.68 -36.37 13.76
C ALA A 10 26.92 -35.21 13.07
N LEU A 11 27.72 -34.50 12.26
CA LEU A 11 27.45 -34.01 10.90
C LEU A 11 26.56 -34.94 10.03
N ALA A 12 25.61 -34.37 9.29
CA ALA A 12 25.21 -34.86 7.97
C ALA A 12 24.76 -33.70 7.07
N HIS A 13 25.43 -33.59 5.92
CA HIS A 13 25.22 -32.60 4.87
C HIS A 13 23.91 -32.86 4.10
N LEU A 14 23.22 -31.78 3.71
CA LEU A 14 22.54 -31.76 2.41
C LEU A 14 22.63 -30.35 1.80
N VAL A 15 23.53 -30.23 0.83
CA VAL A 15 23.60 -29.11 -0.12
C VAL A 15 22.70 -29.50 -1.30
N ILE A 16 21.66 -28.73 -1.55
CA ILE A 16 20.94 -28.79 -2.84
C ILE A 16 21.21 -27.44 -3.52
N SER A 17 22.13 -27.46 -4.50
CA SER A 17 22.21 -26.42 -5.52
C SER A 17 21.22 -26.76 -6.63
N VAL A 18 20.48 -25.77 -7.12
CA VAL A 18 19.89 -25.85 -8.45
C VAL A 18 20.09 -24.54 -9.19
N ASN A 19 20.59 -24.73 -10.40
CA ASN A 19 21.10 -23.74 -11.33
C ASN A 19 20.04 -22.77 -11.85
N GLY A 20 20.44 -21.51 -11.96
CA GLY A 20 20.42 -20.73 -13.20
C GLY A 20 19.18 -20.80 -14.09
N LEU A 21 18.44 -19.68 -14.14
CA LEU A 21 17.73 -19.27 -15.35
C LEU A 21 17.88 -17.76 -15.54
N ALA A 22 18.82 -17.38 -16.41
CA ALA A 22 18.93 -16.03 -16.94
C ALA A 22 17.90 -15.88 -18.07
N VAL A 23 16.97 -14.92 -17.92
CA VAL A 23 16.10 -14.47 -19.01
C VAL A 23 16.70 -13.20 -19.59
N ALA A 24 16.96 -13.25 -20.89
CA ALA A 24 17.68 -12.25 -21.66
C ALA A 24 16.92 -10.92 -21.79
N GLU A 25 17.69 -9.83 -21.69
CA GLU A 25 17.33 -8.49 -22.15
C GLU A 25 16.91 -8.49 -23.61
N ARG A 26 15.91 -7.68 -23.93
CA ARG A 26 15.59 -7.29 -25.30
C ARG A 26 15.67 -5.77 -25.39
N GLU A 27 16.88 -5.27 -25.63
CA GLU A 27 17.07 -3.93 -26.17
C GLU A 27 16.45 -3.86 -27.56
N SER A 28 15.64 -2.84 -27.81
CA SER A 28 15.28 -2.44 -29.16
C SER A 28 15.47 -0.94 -29.27
N SER A 29 16.70 -0.56 -29.62
CA SER A 29 17.03 0.79 -30.10
C SER A 29 16.33 1.04 -31.43
N SER A 30 15.61 2.16 -31.55
CA SER A 30 15.26 2.73 -32.85
C SER A 30 15.63 4.20 -32.86
N LEU A 31 16.89 4.46 -33.23
CA LEU A 31 17.35 5.75 -33.73
C LEU A 31 16.70 6.01 -35.09
N MET A 32 15.94 7.10 -35.21
CA MET A 32 15.62 7.70 -36.50
C MET A 32 15.94 9.19 -36.45
N ALA A 33 16.43 9.64 -37.59
CA ALA A 33 17.37 10.73 -37.72
C ALA A 33 16.72 12.10 -37.96
N ARG A 34 17.50 13.09 -37.55
CA ARG A 34 17.49 14.52 -37.87
C ARG A 34 17.17 14.87 -39.33
N ALA A 35 16.23 15.80 -39.53
CA ALA A 35 16.23 16.75 -40.65
C ALA A 35 15.46 18.04 -40.30
N THR A 36 16.20 19.11 -39.99
CA THR A 36 15.84 20.52 -40.32
C THR A 36 16.14 20.75 -41.81
N PRO A 37 15.54 21.69 -42.56
CA PRO A 37 15.39 23.11 -42.16
C PRO A 37 14.22 23.92 -42.81
N VAL A 38 14.29 25.25 -42.58
CA VAL A 38 13.82 26.39 -43.41
C VAL A 38 12.63 27.19 -42.85
N ALA A 39 12.80 28.51 -42.90
CA ALA A 39 12.12 29.56 -42.14
C ALA A 39 11.01 30.31 -42.91
N SER A 40 9.99 30.76 -42.13
CA SER A 40 9.26 32.06 -42.14
C SER A 40 8.54 32.56 -43.42
N PRO A 41 7.66 33.60 -43.36
CA PRO A 41 6.82 34.14 -42.26
C PRO A 41 5.33 34.37 -42.70
N VAL A 42 4.49 34.95 -41.81
CA VAL A 42 3.49 36.04 -42.07
C VAL A 42 2.10 35.84 -41.40
N ALA A 43 1.63 36.98 -40.85
CA ALA A 43 0.26 37.43 -40.56
C ALA A 43 -0.32 37.29 -39.14
N SER A 44 -0.37 38.45 -38.48
CA SER A 44 -1.21 38.82 -37.34
C SER A 44 -2.71 38.66 -37.62
N ILE A 45 -3.45 38.13 -36.64
CA ILE A 45 -4.89 38.36 -36.48
C ILE A 45 -5.20 38.48 -34.97
N SER A 46 -5.99 39.48 -34.61
CA SER A 46 -6.37 39.94 -33.27
C SER A 46 -6.97 38.88 -32.32
N PRO A 47 -6.74 38.97 -30.99
CA PRO A 47 -7.60 38.29 -30.02
C PRO A 47 -8.87 39.11 -29.74
N SER A 48 -10.03 38.49 -30.03
CA SER A 48 -11.33 38.86 -29.48
C SER A 48 -11.37 38.66 -27.96
N PRO A 49 -12.19 39.41 -27.20
CA PRO A 49 -12.35 39.22 -25.77
C PRO A 49 -13.02 37.87 -25.48
N SER A 50 -12.36 37.06 -24.64
CA SER A 50 -12.90 35.82 -24.08
C SER A 50 -14.15 36.12 -23.25
N PRO A 51 -15.29 35.42 -23.47
CA PRO A 51 -16.32 35.36 -22.46
C PRO A 51 -15.81 34.53 -21.28
N SER A 52 -15.97 35.07 -20.07
CA SER A 52 -15.75 34.34 -18.83
C SER A 52 -16.52 33.02 -18.85
N PRO A 53 -15.90 31.86 -18.55
CA PRO A 53 -16.66 30.64 -18.35
C PRO A 53 -17.58 30.87 -17.16
N THR A 54 -18.88 30.79 -17.44
CA THR A 54 -19.91 30.75 -16.41
C THR A 54 -19.70 29.43 -15.71
N GLY A 55 -19.50 29.47 -14.39
CA GLY A 55 -19.24 28.28 -13.59
C GLY A 55 -20.43 27.34 -13.68
N ASP A 56 -20.32 26.33 -14.54
CA ASP A 56 -21.13 25.13 -14.44
C ASP A 56 -20.67 24.43 -13.16
N THR A 57 -21.51 24.52 -12.13
CA THR A 57 -21.45 23.63 -10.97
C THR A 57 -21.64 22.23 -11.53
N GLN A 58 -20.53 21.53 -11.76
CA GLN A 58 -20.55 20.14 -12.19
C GLN A 58 -21.16 19.34 -11.03
N GLU A 59 -22.45 19.01 -11.13
CA GLU A 59 -23.09 18.08 -10.20
C GLU A 59 -22.28 16.78 -10.20
N ALA A 60 -21.89 16.33 -9.01
CA ALA A 60 -21.20 15.06 -8.85
C ALA A 60 -22.03 13.96 -9.53
N PRO A 61 -21.40 13.04 -10.30
CA PRO A 61 -22.13 11.99 -10.99
C PRO A 61 -23.00 11.20 -9.99
N GLU A 62 -24.31 11.13 -10.25
CA GLU A 62 -25.21 10.32 -9.42
C GLU A 62 -24.89 8.84 -9.59
N CYS A 63 -24.58 8.16 -8.48
CA CYS A 63 -24.33 6.72 -8.45
C CYS A 63 -25.57 5.95 -8.93
N THR A 64 -25.43 5.15 -9.99
CA THR A 64 -26.51 4.27 -10.51
C THR A 64 -26.56 2.90 -9.81
N GLY A 65 -25.54 2.57 -9.03
CA GLY A 65 -25.45 1.35 -8.24
C GLY A 65 -24.23 1.33 -7.33
N TYR A 66 -24.24 0.43 -6.35
CA TYR A 66 -23.17 0.24 -5.37
C TYR A 66 -22.63 -1.19 -5.47
N ILE A 67 -21.32 -1.35 -5.74
CA ILE A 67 -20.64 -2.65 -5.65
C ILE A 67 -19.88 -2.73 -4.33
N SER A 68 -20.27 -3.64 -3.46
CA SER A 68 -19.45 -4.05 -2.32
C SER A 68 -18.57 -5.21 -2.73
N TYR A 69 -17.27 -5.11 -2.52
CA TYR A 69 -16.37 -6.27 -2.60
C TYR A 69 -16.18 -6.85 -1.21
N SER A 70 -16.28 -8.18 -1.10
CA SER A 70 -15.75 -8.88 0.06
C SER A 70 -14.23 -8.71 0.15
N PRO A 71 -13.63 -8.94 1.33
CA PRO A 71 -12.18 -8.80 1.49
C PRO A 71 -11.35 -9.68 0.54
N SER A 72 -11.83 -10.91 0.29
CA SER A 72 -11.21 -11.82 -0.67
C SER A 72 -11.28 -11.34 -2.13
N GLU A 73 -12.40 -10.74 -2.55
CA GLU A 73 -12.57 -10.21 -3.91
C GLU A 73 -11.69 -8.98 -4.14
N TRP A 74 -11.53 -8.14 -3.11
CA TRP A 74 -10.63 -7.00 -3.16
C TRP A 74 -9.18 -7.47 -3.30
N GLN A 75 -8.76 -8.45 -2.50
CA GLN A 75 -7.40 -8.97 -2.52
C GLN A 75 -7.04 -9.61 -3.87
N ALA A 76 -7.99 -10.28 -4.53
CA ALA A 76 -7.80 -10.81 -5.88
C ALA A 76 -7.63 -9.71 -6.95
N ARG A 77 -8.10 -8.48 -6.68
CA ARG A 77 -7.98 -7.33 -7.58
C ARG A 77 -6.76 -6.46 -7.30
N LEU A 78 -6.14 -6.53 -6.12
CA LEU A 78 -4.90 -5.80 -5.80
C LEU A 78 -3.80 -6.17 -6.80
N GLY A 79 -3.51 -5.28 -7.75
CA GLY A 79 -2.53 -5.47 -8.82
C GLY A 79 -3.11 -5.47 -10.24
N HIS A 80 -4.43 -5.60 -10.38
CA HIS A 80 -5.15 -5.27 -11.59
C HIS A 80 -5.71 -3.85 -11.43
N GLN A 81 -5.51 -2.96 -12.41
CA GLN A 81 -6.33 -1.74 -12.48
C GLN A 81 -7.79 -2.20 -12.36
N LEU A 82 -8.54 -1.63 -11.40
CA LEU A 82 -9.98 -1.84 -11.31
C LEU A 82 -10.52 -1.70 -12.73
N ASP A 83 -11.00 -2.81 -13.31
CA ASP A 83 -11.23 -2.92 -14.75
C ASP A 83 -11.89 -1.64 -15.26
N ASP A 84 -11.32 -1.02 -16.30
CA ASP A 84 -11.91 0.12 -17.03
C ASP A 84 -13.32 -0.21 -17.58
N ASN A 85 -13.79 -1.44 -17.40
CA ASN A 85 -15.11 -1.96 -17.76
C ASN A 85 -16.15 -1.89 -16.62
N LEU A 86 -15.86 -1.23 -15.49
CA LEU A 86 -16.93 -0.89 -14.56
C LEU A 86 -17.96 -0.01 -15.30
N PRO A 87 -19.26 -0.34 -15.26
CA PRO A 87 -20.27 0.50 -15.90
C PRO A 87 -20.14 1.93 -15.40
N GLU A 88 -20.09 2.89 -16.32
CA GLU A 88 -20.00 4.31 -16.00
C GLU A 88 -21.10 4.69 -14.99
N GLY A 89 -20.71 5.33 -13.88
CA GLY A 89 -21.63 5.65 -12.78
C GLY A 89 -21.86 4.52 -11.75
N THR A 90 -21.05 3.46 -11.76
CA THR A 90 -21.04 2.47 -10.67
C THR A 90 -20.17 2.96 -9.53
N CYS A 91 -20.77 3.17 -8.36
CA CYS A 91 -20.05 3.52 -7.15
C CYS A 91 -19.65 2.25 -6.39
N LEU A 92 -18.59 2.32 -5.60
CA LEU A 92 -18.34 1.27 -4.61
C LEU A 92 -19.26 1.50 -3.42
N ALA A 93 -19.98 0.45 -3.03
CA ALA A 93 -20.79 0.49 -1.83
C ALA A 93 -19.90 0.84 -0.65
N GLU A 94 -20.30 1.84 0.13
CA GLU A 94 -19.95 1.83 1.53
C GLU A 94 -20.47 0.50 2.09
N TYR A 95 -19.54 -0.43 2.38
CA TYR A 95 -19.80 -1.43 3.39
C TYR A 95 -20.30 -0.70 4.65
N PRO A 96 -21.20 -1.24 5.49
CA PRO A 96 -21.83 -0.50 6.58
C PRO A 96 -20.87 -0.22 7.76
N GLY A 97 -19.73 0.42 7.48
CA GLY A 97 -18.81 1.04 8.41
C GLY A 97 -19.25 2.47 8.74
N SER A 98 -18.75 3.01 9.83
CA SER A 98 -19.23 4.24 10.48
C SER A 98 -18.91 5.55 9.72
N GLY A 99 -18.31 5.48 8.52
CA GLY A 99 -17.79 6.65 7.80
C GLY A 99 -16.68 7.38 8.56
N LYS A 100 -16.01 6.70 9.49
CA LYS A 100 -14.93 7.26 10.35
C LYS A 100 -13.55 6.73 10.00
N GLY A 101 -13.37 6.07 8.86
CA GLY A 101 -12.13 5.37 8.53
C GLY A 101 -12.06 3.97 9.14
N THR A 102 -10.88 3.36 9.03
CA THR A 102 -10.64 1.99 9.49
C THR A 102 -9.67 1.99 10.66
N ASP A 103 -10.07 1.35 11.75
CA ASP A 103 -9.21 1.20 12.92
C ASP A 103 -8.28 -0.01 12.75
N ILE A 104 -6.97 0.17 12.90
CA ILE A 104 -6.00 -0.94 12.96
C ILE A 104 -5.68 -1.27 14.41
N HIS A 105 -6.00 -2.50 14.84
CA HIS A 105 -5.74 -3.02 16.16
C HIS A 105 -4.43 -3.81 16.19
N VAL A 106 -3.46 -3.34 16.96
CA VAL A 106 -2.18 -4.06 17.13
C VAL A 106 -2.34 -5.16 18.17
N LYS A 107 -2.18 -6.42 17.79
CA LYS A 107 -2.31 -7.56 18.73
C LYS A 107 -1.03 -7.89 19.47
N HIS A 108 0.12 -7.43 18.99
CA HIS A 108 1.39 -7.66 19.67
C HIS A 108 2.44 -6.61 19.32
N GLY A 109 3.23 -6.22 20.32
CA GLY A 109 4.36 -5.32 20.13
C GLY A 109 3.93 -3.91 19.72
N CYS A 110 4.76 -3.27 18.91
CA CYS A 110 4.51 -1.95 18.33
C CYS A 110 4.79 -1.95 16.83
N ILE A 111 4.02 -1.15 16.11
CA ILE A 111 4.20 -0.86 14.68
C ILE A 111 4.19 0.66 14.46
N LEU A 112 4.63 1.10 13.28
CA LEU A 112 4.30 2.44 12.79
C LEU A 112 3.30 2.31 11.63
N VAL A 113 2.21 3.05 11.69
CA VAL A 113 1.25 3.22 10.58
C VAL A 113 1.37 4.65 10.08
N ASN A 114 1.84 4.85 8.85
CA ASN A 114 2.16 6.18 8.30
C ASN A 114 2.98 7.02 9.29
N GLU A 115 4.08 6.44 9.79
CA GLU A 115 5.00 7.04 10.78
C GLU A 115 4.42 7.28 12.19
N SER A 116 3.13 7.00 12.42
CA SER A 116 2.49 7.10 13.73
C SER A 116 2.65 5.81 14.52
N LYS A 117 3.08 5.91 15.79
CA LYS A 117 3.32 4.77 16.68
C LYS A 117 2.01 4.17 17.20
N HIS A 118 1.89 2.85 17.11
CA HIS A 118 0.78 2.09 17.66
C HIS A 118 1.27 0.82 18.33
N CYS A 119 0.73 0.51 19.52
CA CYS A 119 1.18 -0.61 20.34
C CYS A 119 0.00 -1.29 21.03
N GLU A 120 0.12 -2.59 21.27
CA GLU A 120 -0.92 -3.48 21.83
C GLU A 120 -1.69 -2.92 23.03
N ASN A 121 -1.03 -2.17 23.93
CA ASN A 121 -1.59 -1.76 25.22
C ASN A 121 -1.75 -0.25 25.42
N TRP A 122 -1.26 0.57 24.49
CA TRP A 122 -1.22 2.03 24.69
C TRP A 122 -2.24 2.77 23.83
N ASP A 123 -2.51 2.24 22.65
CA ASP A 123 -3.51 2.78 21.74
C ASP A 123 -4.08 1.59 20.96
N PRO A 124 -5.22 1.02 21.40
CA PRO A 124 -5.71 -0.23 20.82
C PRO A 124 -6.11 -0.08 19.36
N THR A 125 -6.20 1.15 18.84
CA THR A 125 -6.70 1.44 17.49
C THR A 125 -6.01 2.64 16.85
N SER A 126 -5.36 2.41 15.72
CA SER A 126 -4.99 3.49 14.79
C SER A 126 -6.19 3.78 13.92
N ASN A 127 -6.87 4.91 14.12
CA ASN A 127 -7.83 5.34 13.11
C ASN A 127 -7.06 5.79 11.87
N VAL A 128 -7.09 4.98 10.83
CA VAL A 128 -6.66 5.40 9.50
C VAL A 128 -7.85 6.19 8.95
N PRO A 129 -7.75 7.53 8.90
CA PRO A 129 -8.85 8.32 8.37
C PRO A 129 -9.12 7.85 6.94
N ASP A 130 -10.39 7.85 6.57
CA ASP A 130 -10.75 7.71 5.17
C ASP A 130 -9.98 8.77 4.38
N ASP A 131 -9.19 8.33 3.41
CA ASP A 131 -8.38 9.20 2.58
C ASP A 131 -9.26 9.93 1.57
N ILE A 132 -10.08 10.86 2.09
CA ILE A 132 -10.88 11.79 1.31
C ILE A 132 -9.98 12.83 0.61
N ASP A 133 -8.77 13.06 1.13
CA ASP A 133 -7.88 14.14 0.69
C ASP A 133 -6.89 13.73 -0.40
N ASN A 134 -6.66 12.43 -0.65
CA ASN A 134 -6.13 11.98 -1.94
C ASN A 134 -7.24 12.13 -2.99
N GLN A 135 -7.36 13.37 -3.45
CA GLN A 135 -8.13 13.92 -4.55
C GLN A 135 -7.86 13.24 -5.91
N TRP A 136 -7.31 12.03 -5.92
CA TRP A 136 -7.56 11.08 -6.98
C TRP A 136 -8.96 10.51 -6.79
N HIS A 137 -9.95 11.39 -6.94
CA HIS A 137 -11.29 11.01 -7.33
C HIS A 137 -11.14 10.19 -8.60
N ASN A 138 -11.07 8.87 -8.45
CA ASN A 138 -11.63 8.01 -9.46
C ASN A 138 -13.07 8.50 -9.56
N ASP A 139 -13.51 8.95 -10.73
CA ASP A 139 -14.85 9.51 -11.00
C ASP A 139 -16.02 8.53 -10.66
N ASN A 140 -15.72 7.44 -9.95
CA ASN A 140 -16.56 6.33 -9.53
C ASN A 140 -16.78 6.27 -8.00
N GLY A 141 -16.46 7.31 -7.21
CA GLY A 141 -16.88 7.42 -5.80
C GLY A 141 -16.35 6.34 -4.84
N ALA A 142 -15.24 5.69 -5.18
CA ALA A 142 -14.62 4.64 -4.38
C ALA A 142 -13.69 5.21 -3.31
N HIS A 143 -14.11 5.17 -2.04
CA HIS A 143 -13.26 5.52 -0.90
C HIS A 143 -12.27 4.38 -0.62
N ILE A 144 -10.98 4.62 -0.86
CA ILE A 144 -9.90 3.64 -0.62
C ILE A 144 -8.96 4.22 0.42
N SER A 145 -8.76 3.48 1.52
CA SER A 145 -7.74 3.76 2.52
C SER A 145 -6.45 3.06 2.12
N SER A 146 -5.31 3.73 2.29
CA SER A 146 -4.00 3.11 2.07
C SER A 146 -3.00 3.57 3.11
N VAL A 147 -2.10 2.67 3.51
CA VAL A 147 -1.08 2.96 4.53
C VAL A 147 0.22 2.22 4.26
N PHE A 148 1.29 2.77 4.82
CA PHE A 148 2.53 2.05 5.08
C PHE A 148 2.57 1.57 6.53
N ILE A 149 2.78 0.28 6.72
CA ILE A 149 2.98 -0.34 8.03
C ILE A 149 4.44 -0.75 8.14
N TYR A 150 5.17 -0.13 9.07
CA TYR A 150 6.49 -0.58 9.47
C TYR A 150 6.36 -1.47 10.69
N SER A 151 7.01 -2.64 10.66
CA SER A 151 6.88 -3.65 11.72
C SER A 151 8.17 -4.45 11.89
N MET A 152 8.13 -5.48 12.76
CA MET A 152 9.29 -6.30 13.11
C MET A 152 10.45 -5.46 13.68
N PHE A 153 10.11 -4.50 14.54
CA PHE A 153 11.07 -3.74 15.32
C PHE A 153 11.67 -4.63 16.42
N ASP A 154 12.94 -4.40 16.76
CA ASP A 154 13.56 -5.01 17.94
C ASP A 154 13.01 -4.34 19.21
N GLY A 155 12.18 -5.06 19.95
CA GLY A 155 11.57 -4.56 21.19
C GLY A 155 12.56 -4.31 22.32
N ASP A 156 13.77 -4.89 22.23
CA ASP A 156 14.83 -4.68 23.21
C ASP A 156 15.70 -3.44 22.88
N ASP A 157 15.56 -2.86 21.68
CA ASP A 157 16.22 -1.61 21.32
C ASP A 157 15.44 -0.41 21.86
N THR A 158 15.74 -0.03 23.10
CA THR A 158 15.13 1.14 23.76
C THR A 158 16.04 2.38 23.75
N HIS A 159 17.10 2.38 22.92
CA HIS A 159 18.13 3.42 22.98
C HIS A 159 18.30 4.16 21.65
N ASN A 160 18.09 3.50 20.52
CA ASN A 160 18.17 4.15 19.23
C ASN A 160 16.85 4.87 18.92
N THR A 161 16.89 6.18 18.68
CA THR A 161 15.71 6.98 18.33
C THR A 161 15.13 6.62 16.97
N THR A 162 15.95 6.05 16.09
CA THR A 162 15.57 5.59 14.76
C THR A 162 16.19 4.23 14.48
N VAL A 163 15.48 3.40 13.73
CA VAL A 163 15.88 2.03 13.40
C VAL A 163 15.42 1.67 11.98
N VAL A 164 16.03 0.64 11.39
CA VAL A 164 15.52 0.03 10.15
C VAL A 164 14.55 -1.07 10.54
N PRO A 165 13.27 -0.98 10.18
CA PRO A 165 12.29 -2.01 10.52
C PRO A 165 12.55 -3.28 9.72
N GLY A 166 12.22 -4.43 10.29
CA GLY A 166 12.34 -5.72 9.58
C GLY A 166 11.36 -5.87 8.42
N CYS A 167 10.26 -5.11 8.43
CA CYS A 167 9.25 -5.12 7.37
C CYS A 167 8.66 -3.73 7.09
N MET A 168 8.43 -3.43 5.81
CA MET A 168 7.61 -2.33 5.31
C MET A 168 6.51 -2.90 4.42
N LEU A 169 5.28 -2.86 4.93
CA LEU A 169 4.08 -3.38 4.26
C LEU A 169 3.26 -2.20 3.73
N TYR A 170 3.16 -2.07 2.40
CA TYR A 170 2.17 -1.20 1.77
C TYR A 170 0.87 -1.98 1.53
N THR A 171 -0.26 -1.40 1.91
CA THR A 171 -1.55 -2.05 1.76
C THR A 171 -2.67 -1.03 1.56
N SER A 172 -3.73 -1.45 0.89
CA SER A 172 -4.91 -0.64 0.66
C SER A 172 -6.18 -1.48 0.70
N TRP A 173 -7.26 -0.86 1.16
CA TRP A 173 -8.57 -1.47 1.32
C TRP A 173 -9.67 -0.43 1.11
N PRO A 174 -10.90 -0.84 0.77
CA PRO A 174 -12.05 0.04 0.78
C PRO A 174 -12.23 0.65 2.18
N SER A 175 -12.28 1.97 2.30
CA SER A 175 -12.37 2.69 3.60
C SER A 175 -13.57 2.30 4.44
N ALA A 176 -14.57 1.67 3.82
CA ALA A 176 -15.78 1.18 4.46
C ALA A 176 -15.58 -0.15 5.23
N TRP A 177 -14.44 -0.82 5.07
CA TRP A 177 -14.15 -2.04 5.82
C TRP A 177 -14.18 -1.78 7.33
N SER A 178 -14.62 -2.80 8.06
CA SER A 178 -14.50 -2.82 9.51
C SER A 178 -13.03 -2.79 9.92
N ASP A 179 -12.79 -2.54 11.20
CA ASP A 179 -11.49 -2.60 11.83
C ASP A 179 -10.64 -3.80 11.38
N LEU A 180 -9.35 -3.56 11.22
CA LEU A 180 -8.34 -4.54 10.88
C LEU A 180 -7.52 -4.90 12.12
N ASP A 181 -6.94 -6.09 12.12
CA ASP A 181 -6.07 -6.59 13.18
C ASP A 181 -4.66 -6.81 12.61
N PHE A 182 -3.64 -6.16 13.18
CA PHE A 182 -2.24 -6.48 12.92
C PHE A 182 -1.75 -7.53 13.94
N THR A 183 -1.58 -8.76 13.47
CA THR A 183 -1.40 -9.95 14.30
C THR A 183 0.07 -10.21 14.65
N ALA A 184 0.30 -11.08 15.64
CA ALA A 184 1.64 -11.39 16.16
C ALA A 184 2.57 -12.07 15.14
N ASP A 185 2.01 -12.64 14.06
CA ASP A 185 2.74 -13.20 12.92
C ASP A 185 3.04 -12.17 11.82
N ASN A 186 2.95 -10.87 12.13
CA ASN A 186 3.22 -9.75 11.23
C ASN A 186 2.32 -9.74 9.99
N CYS A 187 1.03 -10.01 10.20
CA CYS A 187 0.02 -9.93 9.16
C CYS A 187 -1.05 -8.90 9.50
N LEU A 188 -1.48 -8.14 8.50
CA LEU A 188 -2.71 -7.38 8.57
C LEU A 188 -3.86 -8.28 8.14
N THR A 189 -4.88 -8.38 8.97
CA THR A 189 -6.05 -9.23 8.74
C THR A 189 -7.32 -8.46 8.99
N ASP A 190 -8.40 -8.83 8.29
CA ASP A 190 -9.72 -8.40 8.70
C ASP A 190 -10.31 -9.36 9.75
N ARG A 191 -11.41 -8.97 10.39
CA ARG A 191 -12.03 -9.77 11.45
C ARG A 191 -12.66 -11.08 10.97
N THR A 192 -12.98 -11.22 9.67
CA THR A 192 -13.47 -12.50 9.14
C THR A 192 -12.31 -13.45 8.82
N GLY A 193 -11.10 -12.91 8.60
CA GLY A 193 -9.91 -13.64 8.19
C GLY A 193 -9.85 -13.91 6.68
N ASP A 194 -10.77 -13.33 5.90
CA ASP A 194 -10.81 -13.46 4.45
C ASP A 194 -9.76 -12.59 3.77
N PHE A 195 -9.42 -11.45 4.38
CA PHE A 195 -8.29 -10.64 3.99
C PHE A 195 -7.11 -10.89 4.90
N ARG A 196 -5.96 -11.16 4.29
CA ARG A 196 -4.71 -11.35 5.01
C ARG A 196 -3.53 -10.95 4.14
N GLN A 197 -2.78 -9.97 4.60
CA GLN A 197 -1.54 -9.54 3.97
C GLN A 197 -0.40 -9.57 5.00
N CYS A 198 0.55 -10.46 4.78
CA CYS A 198 1.67 -10.69 5.69
C CYS A 198 2.95 -10.05 5.18
N CYS A 199 3.78 -9.62 6.12
CA CYS A 199 5.19 -9.37 5.86
C CYS A 199 5.85 -10.62 5.26
N SER A 200 6.73 -10.40 4.29
CA SER A 200 7.53 -11.44 3.66
C SER A 200 8.99 -10.98 3.57
N ASP A 201 9.91 -11.91 3.32
CA ASP A 201 11.34 -11.59 3.17
C ASP A 201 11.64 -10.59 2.03
N SER A 202 10.71 -10.44 1.08
CA SER A 202 10.80 -9.43 0.01
C SER A 202 10.31 -8.04 0.41
N MET A 203 9.65 -7.89 1.57
CA MET A 203 9.09 -6.63 2.06
C MET A 203 10.01 -5.94 3.08
N THR A 204 11.32 -6.13 2.92
CA THR A 204 12.33 -5.41 3.70
C THR A 204 12.51 -3.99 3.16
N THR A 205 12.91 -3.06 4.03
CA THR A 205 13.30 -1.70 3.63
C THR A 205 14.70 -1.38 4.13
N THR A 206 15.37 -0.42 3.47
CA THR A 206 16.61 0.20 3.96
C THR A 206 16.35 1.57 4.61
N GLU A 207 15.09 2.00 4.64
CA GLU A 207 14.67 3.25 5.25
C GLU A 207 14.78 3.18 6.76
N THR A 208 15.27 4.26 7.36
CA THR A 208 15.28 4.44 8.81
C THR A 208 14.03 5.20 9.22
N VAL A 209 13.28 4.65 10.17
CA VAL A 209 12.07 5.27 10.72
C VAL A 209 12.22 5.48 12.23
N LEU A 210 11.27 6.18 12.85
CA LEU A 210 11.24 6.33 14.31
C LEU A 210 11.17 4.96 14.99
N ASN A 211 11.93 4.79 16.06
CA ASN A 211 11.85 3.56 16.84
C ASN A 211 10.63 3.65 17.78
N PRO A 212 9.61 2.79 17.64
CA PRO A 212 8.47 2.83 18.53
C PRO A 212 8.82 2.40 19.97
N TYR A 213 9.99 1.82 20.22
CA TYR A 213 10.45 1.39 21.54
C TYR A 213 11.43 2.35 22.23
N SER A 214 11.87 3.43 21.56
CA SER A 214 12.73 4.45 22.15
C SER A 214 12.00 5.45 23.06
#